data_AF-A0A0Q7FD20-F1
#
_entry.id   AF-A0A0Q7FD20-F1
#
_cell.length_a   1.000
_cell.length_b   1.000
_cell.length_c   1.000
_cell.angle_alpha   90.00
_cell.angle_beta   90.00
_cell.angle_gamma   90.00
#
_symmetry.space_group_name_H-M   'P 1'
#
loop_
_entity.id
_entity.type
_entity.pdbx_description
1 polymer ?
#
loop_
_entity_poly.entity_id
_entity_poly.type
_entity_poly.pdbx_seq_one_letter_code
_entity_poly.pdbx_strand_id
1 'polypeptide(L)'
;MAELEFERRLERLFAEPPAFSDEKAFATSVERKLDRGWNIRRWTIGAAGLAGGVVGASQLIMSNFVTQVENASEGSTRLLQVGVQQLAPRSDLLAALPAGSSVVWIASGMAVLAIGFVVTRVFEEF
;
A
#
# COMPACT_ATOMS: atom_id res chain seq x y z
N MET A 1 43.31 -46.29 22.35
CA MET A 1 43.52 -45.61 21.05
C MET A 1 42.27 -44.87 20.56
N ALA A 2 41.05 -45.32 20.88
CA ALA A 2 39.80 -44.65 20.49
C ALA A 2 39.59 -43.25 21.12
N GLU A 3 40.02 -43.03 22.36
CA GLU A 3 39.90 -41.73 23.06
C GLU A 3 40.59 -40.57 22.30
N LEU A 4 41.84 -40.78 21.87
CA LEU A 4 42.66 -39.77 21.17
C LEU A 4 42.08 -39.37 19.80
N GLU A 5 41.42 -40.31 19.13
CA GLU A 5 40.80 -40.07 17.83
C GLU A 5 39.48 -39.29 17.97
N PHE A 6 38.77 -39.54 19.07
CA PHE A 6 37.57 -38.80 19.46
C PHE A 6 37.91 -37.36 19.88
N GLU A 7 38.95 -37.16 20.70
CA GLU A 7 39.43 -35.84 21.10
C GLU A 7 39.90 -35.01 19.90
N ARG A 8 40.68 -35.59 18.98
CA ARG A 8 41.08 -34.88 17.74
C ARG A 8 39.89 -34.53 16.86
N ARG A 9 38.86 -35.38 16.79
CA ARG A 9 37.63 -35.06 16.06
C ARG A 9 36.88 -33.91 16.70
N LEU A 10 36.77 -33.90 18.03
CA LEU A 10 36.15 -32.81 18.78
C LEU A 10 36.92 -31.51 18.58
N GLU A 11 38.24 -31.54 18.75
CA GLU A 11 39.10 -30.38 18.54
C GLU A 11 38.95 -29.81 17.12
N ARG A 12 38.83 -30.68 16.12
CA ARG A 12 38.63 -30.25 14.72
C ARG A 12 37.22 -29.73 14.43
N LEU A 13 36.21 -30.20 15.18
CA LEU A 13 34.81 -29.75 15.07
C LEU A 13 34.58 -28.40 15.75
N PHE A 14 35.31 -28.14 16.83
CA PHE A 14 35.24 -26.90 17.61
C PHE A 14 36.38 -25.93 17.30
N ALA A 15 37.32 -26.30 16.43
CA ALA A 15 38.30 -25.38 15.90
C ALA A 15 37.56 -24.30 15.08
N GLU A 16 37.59 -23.07 15.58
CA GLU A 16 37.08 -21.92 14.87
C GLU A 16 37.79 -21.84 13.50
N PRO A 17 37.07 -21.93 12.38
CA PRO A 17 37.69 -21.79 11.07
C PRO A 17 38.33 -20.39 10.98
N PRO A 18 39.55 -20.27 10.43
CA PRO A 18 40.19 -18.98 10.31
C PRO A 18 39.31 -18.04 9.48
N ALA A 19 39.02 -16.86 10.02
CA ALA A 19 38.27 -15.83 9.33
C ALA A 19 38.90 -15.55 7.96
N PHE A 20 38.08 -15.54 6.92
CA PHE A 20 38.55 -15.21 5.59
C PHE A 20 38.99 -13.73 5.55
N SER A 21 40.08 -13.44 4.83
CA SER A 21 40.62 -12.08 4.75
C SER A 21 39.65 -11.07 4.12
N ASP A 22 38.67 -11.55 3.36
CA ASP A 22 37.64 -10.78 2.67
C ASP A 22 36.24 -10.88 3.33
N GLU A 23 36.11 -11.48 4.52
CA GLU A 23 34.83 -11.72 5.19
C GLU A 23 33.92 -10.47 5.23
N LYS A 24 34.48 -9.32 5.62
CA LYS A 24 33.75 -8.05 5.67
C LYS A 24 33.31 -7.55 4.30
N ALA A 25 34.16 -7.72 3.28
CA ALA A 25 33.86 -7.32 1.91
C ALA A 25 32.76 -8.22 1.31
N PHE A 26 32.84 -9.53 1.57
CA PHE A 26 31.81 -10.48 1.19
C PHE A 26 30.46 -10.15 1.84
N ALA A 27 30.43 -9.95 3.17
CA ALA A 27 29.22 -9.58 3.91
C ALA A 27 28.56 -8.31 3.33
N THR A 28 29.34 -7.26 3.12
CA THR A 28 28.87 -6.01 2.51
C THR A 28 28.28 -6.23 1.11
N SER A 29 28.88 -7.12 0.31
CA SER A 29 28.40 -7.43 -1.04
C SER A 29 27.07 -8.19 -1.03
N VAL A 30 26.89 -9.10 -0.06
CA VAL A 30 25.66 -9.89 0.11
C VAL A 30 24.54 -8.99 0.61
N GLU A 31 24.81 -8.15 1.60
CA GLU A 31 23.85 -7.21 2.16
C GLU A 31 23.30 -6.26 1.09
N ARG A 32 24.19 -5.66 0.27
CA ARG A 32 23.77 -4.82 -0.87
C ARG A 32 22.90 -5.55 -1.88
N LYS A 33 23.20 -6.82 -2.18
CA LYS A 33 22.40 -7.62 -3.11
C LYS A 33 21.02 -7.95 -2.51
N LEU A 34 20.99 -8.26 -1.22
CA LEU A 34 19.77 -8.58 -0.50
C LEU A 34 18.85 -7.37 -0.39
N ASP A 35 19.38 -6.21 0.00
CA ASP A 35 18.63 -4.95 0.08
C ASP A 35 18.03 -4.58 -1.26
N ARG A 36 18.79 -4.74 -2.35
CA ARG A 36 18.30 -4.45 -3.69
C ARG A 36 17.15 -5.38 -4.09
N GLY A 37 17.29 -6.68 -3.83
CA GLY A 37 16.24 -7.66 -4.12
C GLY A 37 14.98 -7.43 -3.29
N TRP A 38 15.16 -7.13 -2.00
CA TRP A 38 14.10 -6.83 -1.06
C TRP A 38 13.33 -5.57 -1.45
N ASN A 39 14.05 -4.48 -1.75
CA ASN A 39 13.43 -3.22 -2.16
C ASN A 39 12.61 -3.41 -3.45
N ILE A 40 13.18 -4.03 -4.48
CA ILE A 40 12.43 -4.27 -5.74
C ILE A 40 11.13 -5.03 -5.46
N ARG A 41 11.18 -6.10 -4.66
CA ARG A 41 9.99 -6.89 -4.34
C ARG A 41 8.95 -6.07 -3.57
N ARG A 42 9.39 -5.29 -2.58
CA ARG A 42 8.54 -4.43 -1.78
C ARG A 42 7.85 -3.38 -2.64
N TRP A 43 8.59 -2.74 -3.54
CA TRP A 43 8.06 -1.75 -4.48
C TRP A 43 7.06 -2.36 -5.46
N THR A 44 7.38 -3.51 -6.06
CA THR A 44 6.46 -4.18 -7.01
C THR A 44 5.16 -4.58 -6.34
N ILE A 45 5.22 -5.15 -5.13
CA ILE A 45 4.01 -5.54 -4.38
C ILE A 45 3.22 -4.28 -3.98
N GLY A 46 3.89 -3.23 -3.50
CA GLY A 46 3.24 -1.96 -3.15
C GLY A 46 2.54 -1.32 -4.33
N ALA A 47 3.23 -1.20 -5.48
CA ALA A 47 2.67 -0.64 -6.70
C ALA A 47 1.50 -1.47 -7.24
N ALA A 48 1.63 -2.81 -7.26
CA ALA A 48 0.55 -3.70 -7.67
C ALA A 48 -0.68 -3.59 -6.75
N GLY A 49 -0.46 -3.48 -5.43
CA GLY A 49 -1.52 -3.28 -4.44
C GLY A 49 -2.25 -1.95 -4.62
N LEU A 50 -1.51 -0.86 -4.86
CA LEU A 50 -2.11 0.45 -5.14
C LEU A 50 -2.91 0.44 -6.45
N ALA A 51 -2.33 -0.09 -7.53
CA ALA A 51 -3.01 -0.18 -8.82
C ALA A 51 -4.28 -1.05 -8.71
N GLY A 52 -4.17 -2.23 -8.10
CA GLY A 52 -5.30 -3.13 -7.87
C GLY A 52 -6.36 -2.51 -6.96
N GLY A 53 -5.97 -1.76 -5.93
CA GLY A 53 -6.88 -1.05 -5.04
C GLY A 53 -7.66 0.05 -5.75
N VAL A 54 -7.01 0.85 -6.59
CA VAL A 54 -7.67 1.89 -7.40
C VAL A 54 -8.65 1.26 -8.38
N VAL A 55 -8.23 0.21 -9.10
CA VAL A 55 -9.10 -0.48 -10.05
C VAL A 55 -10.30 -1.12 -9.34
N GLY A 56 -10.08 -1.85 -8.25
CA GLY A 56 -11.15 -2.49 -7.47
C GLY A 56 -12.13 -1.48 -6.88
N ALA A 57 -11.64 -0.38 -6.29
CA ALA A 57 -12.48 0.69 -5.77
C ALA A 57 -13.32 1.33 -6.91
N SER A 58 -12.69 1.60 -8.06
CA SER A 58 -13.40 2.16 -9.21
C SER A 58 -14.52 1.25 -9.73
N GLN A 59 -14.31 -0.07 -9.73
CA GLN A 59 -15.31 -1.04 -10.16
C GLN A 59 -16.48 -1.13 -9.18
N LEU A 60 -16.22 -1.14 -7.87
CA LEU A 60 -17.28 -1.12 -6.85
C LEU A 60 -18.11 0.15 -6.91
N ILE A 61 -17.46 1.30 -7.13
CA ILE A 61 -18.15 2.57 -7.32
C ILE A 61 -19.04 2.49 -8.56
N MET A 62 -18.49 2.08 -9.71
CA MET A 62 -19.22 2.00 -10.98
C MET A 62 -20.41 1.02 -10.92
N SER A 63 -20.25 -0.15 -10.30
CA SER A 63 -21.33 -1.14 -10.20
C SER A 63 -22.51 -0.63 -9.36
N ASN A 64 -22.23 0.01 -8.22
CA ASN A 64 -23.26 0.60 -7.38
C ASN A 64 -24.00 1.76 -8.09
N PHE A 65 -23.30 2.54 -8.92
CA PHE A 65 -23.92 3.60 -9.72
C PHE A 65 -24.80 3.06 -10.85
N VAL A 66 -24.34 2.04 -11.58
CA VAL A 66 -25.14 1.43 -12.66
C VAL A 66 -26.40 0.77 -12.10
N THR A 67 -26.28 -0.03 -11.04
CA THR A 67 -27.43 -0.67 -10.41
C THR A 67 -28.40 0.34 -9.78
N GLN A 68 -27.90 1.43 -9.21
CA GLN A 68 -28.78 2.51 -8.75
C GLN A 68 -29.45 3.26 -9.89
N VAL A 69 -28.79 3.49 -11.02
CA VAL A 69 -29.40 4.16 -12.19
C VAL A 69 -30.45 3.27 -12.86
N GLU A 70 -30.23 1.96 -12.92
CA GLU A 70 -31.16 0.99 -13.51
C GLU A 70 -32.41 0.82 -12.63
N ASN A 71 -32.23 0.64 -11.32
CA ASN A 71 -33.32 0.62 -10.34
C ASN A 71 -34.02 1.99 -10.20
N ALA A 72 -33.27 3.07 -10.40
CA ALA A 72 -33.84 4.41 -10.49
C ALA A 72 -34.70 4.54 -11.75
N SER A 73 -34.23 4.09 -12.91
CA SER A 73 -34.94 4.29 -14.18
C SER A 73 -36.34 3.64 -14.21
N GLU A 74 -36.58 2.58 -13.44
CA GLU A 74 -37.90 1.93 -13.38
C GLU A 74 -38.88 2.54 -12.36
N GLY A 75 -38.43 3.41 -11.43
CA GLY A 75 -39.31 3.98 -10.38
C GLY A 75 -38.96 5.39 -9.83
N SER A 76 -37.94 6.07 -10.35
CA SER A 76 -37.28 7.20 -9.66
C SER A 76 -37.89 8.57 -9.76
N THR A 77 -38.85 8.84 -10.62
CA THR A 77 -39.36 10.23 -10.66
C THR A 77 -40.07 10.61 -9.36
N ARG A 78 -40.61 9.64 -8.61
CA ARG A 78 -41.38 9.90 -7.37
C ARG A 78 -40.60 9.67 -6.08
N LEU A 79 -39.75 8.65 -6.02
CA LEU A 79 -38.99 8.31 -4.79
C LEU A 79 -37.73 9.16 -4.62
N LEU A 80 -37.06 9.58 -5.71
CA LEU A 80 -35.97 10.57 -5.59
C LEU A 80 -36.50 11.92 -5.14
N GLN A 81 -37.70 12.35 -5.58
CA GLN A 81 -38.28 13.62 -5.15
C GLN A 81 -38.58 13.63 -3.64
N VAL A 82 -39.04 12.50 -3.10
CA VAL A 82 -39.35 12.37 -1.66
C VAL A 82 -38.08 12.18 -0.80
N GLY A 83 -37.10 11.42 -1.29
CA GLY A 83 -35.81 11.24 -0.59
C GLY A 83 -34.95 12.50 -0.58
N VAL A 84 -34.94 13.26 -1.68
CA VAL A 84 -34.26 14.57 -1.78
C VAL A 84 -34.92 15.59 -0.84
N GLN A 85 -36.25 15.62 -0.73
CA GLN A 85 -36.94 16.54 0.18
C GLN A 85 -36.74 16.21 1.67
N GLN A 86 -36.52 14.94 2.03
CA GLN A 86 -36.23 14.56 3.41
C GLN A 86 -34.76 14.73 3.82
N LEU A 87 -33.80 14.65 2.89
CA LEU A 87 -32.39 14.98 3.15
C LEU A 87 -32.08 16.48 2.99
N ALA A 88 -32.94 17.24 2.29
CA ALA A 88 -32.77 18.66 2.01
C ALA A 88 -32.46 19.57 3.21
N PRO A 89 -33.05 19.43 4.43
CA PRO A 89 -32.82 20.45 5.45
C PRO A 89 -31.43 20.34 6.10
N ARG A 90 -30.68 19.25 5.87
CA ARG A 90 -29.29 19.09 6.37
C ARG A 90 -28.24 19.25 5.28
N SER A 91 -28.58 18.95 4.02
CA SER A 91 -27.72 19.24 2.88
C SER A 91 -27.80 20.71 2.46
N ASP A 92 -28.90 21.44 2.69
CA ASP A 92 -28.96 22.88 2.37
C ASP A 92 -27.95 23.70 3.17
N LEU A 93 -27.64 23.35 4.41
CA LEU A 93 -26.60 24.05 5.18
C LEU A 93 -25.16 23.74 4.70
N LEU A 94 -24.96 22.59 4.04
CA LEU A 94 -23.67 22.17 3.49
C LEU A 94 -23.52 22.47 1.99
N ALA A 95 -24.64 22.61 1.27
CA ALA A 95 -24.74 22.96 -0.15
C ALA A 95 -24.95 24.47 -0.37
N ALA A 96 -25.46 25.21 0.63
CA ALA A 96 -25.43 26.68 0.64
C ALA A 96 -24.04 27.24 0.96
N LEU A 97 -23.11 26.39 1.41
CA LEU A 97 -21.68 26.70 1.33
C LEU A 97 -21.25 26.46 -0.13
N PRO A 98 -20.51 27.39 -0.78
CA PRO A 98 -20.01 27.27 -2.17
C PRO A 98 -19.04 26.10 -2.41
N ALA A 99 -18.98 25.16 -1.47
CA ALA A 99 -17.90 24.23 -1.22
C ALA A 99 -18.33 22.76 -1.36
N GLY A 100 -19.60 22.43 -1.64
CA GLY A 100 -20.11 21.05 -1.57
C GLY A 100 -19.44 20.04 -2.51
N SER A 101 -19.25 20.40 -3.79
CA SER A 101 -18.55 19.55 -4.77
C SER A 101 -17.06 19.80 -4.81
N SER A 102 -16.64 21.05 -4.60
CA SER A 102 -15.23 21.44 -4.58
C SER A 102 -14.48 20.87 -3.38
N VAL A 103 -15.12 20.71 -2.21
CA VAL A 103 -14.48 20.07 -1.04
C VAL A 103 -14.15 18.61 -1.31
N VAL A 104 -14.97 17.87 -2.05
CA VAL A 104 -14.68 16.48 -2.40
C VAL A 104 -13.46 16.40 -3.33
N TRP A 105 -13.38 17.29 -4.33
CA TRP A 105 -12.23 17.37 -5.23
C TRP A 105 -10.96 17.85 -4.52
N ILE A 106 -11.07 18.82 -3.61
CA ILE A 106 -9.95 19.33 -2.81
C ILE A 106 -9.46 18.25 -1.84
N ALA A 107 -10.37 17.53 -1.17
CA ALA A 107 -10.01 16.43 -0.28
C ALA A 107 -9.32 15.28 -1.04
N SER A 108 -9.83 14.92 -2.23
CA SER A 108 -9.15 13.95 -3.10
C SER A 108 -7.79 14.44 -3.58
N GLY A 109 -7.66 15.71 -3.99
CA GLY A 109 -6.37 16.29 -4.36
C GLY A 109 -5.36 16.27 -3.22
N MET A 110 -5.82 16.60 -2.01
CA MET A 110 -5.02 16.51 -0.78
C MET A 110 -4.60 15.08 -0.44
N ALA A 111 -5.48 14.10 -0.62
CA ALA A 111 -5.15 12.70 -0.39
C ALA A 111 -4.08 12.20 -1.36
N VAL A 112 -4.18 12.55 -2.65
CA VAL A 112 -3.15 12.22 -3.65
C VAL A 112 -1.81 12.88 -3.31
N LEU A 113 -1.82 14.15 -2.91
CA LEU A 113 -0.61 14.86 -2.48
C LEU A 113 0.00 14.26 -1.22
N ALA A 114 -0.81 13.83 -0.25
CA ALA A 114 -0.33 13.16 0.96
C ALA A 114 0.33 11.81 0.63
N ILE A 115 -0.27 11.02 -0.26
CA ILE A 115 0.32 9.77 -0.74
C ILE A 115 1.63 10.06 -1.49
N GLY A 116 1.64 11.05 -2.38
CA GLY A 116 2.84 11.49 -3.10
C GLY A 116 3.95 11.94 -2.16
N PHE A 117 3.62 12.72 -1.12
CA PHE A 117 4.58 13.16 -0.11
C PHE A 117 5.16 11.98 0.66
N VAL A 118 4.33 11.04 1.12
CA VAL A 118 4.80 9.83 1.82
C VAL A 118 5.75 9.03 0.92
N VAL A 119 5.41 8.88 -0.36
CA VAL A 119 6.28 8.19 -1.33
C VAL A 119 7.61 8.92 -1.50
N THR A 120 7.58 10.26 -1.64
CA THR A 120 8.80 11.08 -1.85
C THR A 120 9.69 11.08 -0.60
N ARG A 121 9.08 11.17 0.58
CA ARG A 121 9.80 11.13 1.87
C ARG A 121 10.49 9.78 2.08
N VAL A 122 9.83 8.69 1.68
CA VAL A 122 10.42 7.35 1.73
C VAL A 122 11.61 7.23 0.79
N PHE A 123 11.61 7.91 -0.37
CA PHE A 123 12.77 7.93 -1.26
C PHE A 123 13.94 8.77 -0.74
N GLU A 124 13.72 9.76 0.13
CA GLU A 124 14.81 10.55 0.73
C GLU A 124 15.49 9.84 1.92
N GLU A 125 14.79 8.89 2.57
CA GLU A 125 15.32 8.13 3.69
C GLU A 125 16.14 6.88 3.27
N PHE A 126 16.20 6.57 1.98
CA PHE A 126 16.99 5.48 1.38
C PHE A 126 18.05 6.03 0.42
#